data_AF-Q93ED7-F1
#
_entry.id   AF-Q93ED7-F1
#
_cell.length_a   1.000
_cell.length_b   1.000
_cell.length_c   1.000
_cell.angle_alpha   90.00
_cell.angle_beta   90.00
_cell.angle_gamma   90.00
#
_symmetry.space_group_name_H-M   'P 1'
#
loop_
_entity.id
_entity.type
_entity.pdbx_description
1 polymer ?
#
loop_
_entity_poly.entity_id
_entity_poly.type
_entity_poly.pdbx_seq_one_letter_code
_entity_poly.pdbx_strand_id
1 'polypeptide(L)'
;VEQGDFSVRVQATSNNPQLNELRASLNRLLELLETKITADLNKLDSVFESYRDSDFTIRIDDPKGHMEVTANLLGDEITKMLKQR
;
A
#
# COMPACT_ATOMS: atom_id res chain seq x y z
N VAL A 1 0.42 11.48 -5.02
CA VAL A 1 -0.73 10.61 -5.37
C VAL A 1 -0.71 10.17 -6.82
N GLU A 2 -0.39 11.03 -7.80
CA GLU A 2 -0.51 10.71 -9.24
C GLU A 2 0.30 9.49 -9.76
N GLN A 3 1.07 8.82 -8.91
CA GLN A 3 1.76 7.56 -9.23
C GLN A 3 1.53 6.46 -8.17
N GLY A 4 0.44 6.53 -7.41
CA GLY A 4 0.11 5.50 -6.41
C GLY A 4 0.86 5.59 -5.08
N ASP A 5 1.63 6.66 -4.85
CA ASP A 5 2.22 6.99 -3.56
C ASP A 5 1.19 7.70 -2.66
N PHE A 6 0.80 7.00 -1.59
CA PHE A 6 -0.13 7.46 -0.55
C PHE A 6 0.56 8.00 0.70
N SER A 7 1.88 7.94 0.79
CA SER A 7 2.65 8.56 1.88
C SER A 7 2.68 10.09 1.80
N VAL A 8 2.34 10.64 0.64
CA VAL A 8 2.28 12.10 0.44
C VAL A 8 1.22 12.75 1.30
N ARG A 9 1.44 14.02 1.65
CA ARG A 9 0.47 14.85 2.37
C ARG A 9 0.42 16.24 1.76
N VAL A 10 -0.78 16.83 1.74
CA VAL A 10 -0.98 18.21 1.32
C VAL A 10 -0.48 19.14 2.42
N GLN A 11 0.59 19.86 2.15
CA GLN A 11 1.24 20.79 3.09
C GLN A 11 0.73 22.23 2.98
N ALA A 12 0.03 22.58 1.90
CA ALA A 12 -0.47 23.92 1.68
C ALA A 12 -1.35 24.41 2.85
N THR A 13 -1.28 25.69 3.18
CA THR A 13 -2.11 26.34 4.20
C THR A 13 -2.87 27.50 3.56
N SER A 14 -4.04 27.84 4.10
CA SER A 14 -4.83 28.97 3.65
C SER A 14 -5.35 29.77 4.84
N ASN A 15 -5.62 31.05 4.64
CA ASN A 15 -6.38 31.86 5.60
C ASN A 15 -7.89 31.52 5.57
N ASN A 16 -8.36 30.76 4.57
CA ASN A 16 -9.72 30.27 4.53
C ASN A 16 -9.84 28.99 5.38
N PRO A 17 -10.63 28.99 6.48
CA PRO A 17 -10.75 27.83 7.36
C PRO A 17 -11.33 26.60 6.66
N GLN A 18 -12.25 26.77 5.71
CA GLN A 18 -12.86 25.66 4.96
C GLN A 18 -11.84 24.94 4.07
N LEU A 19 -10.88 25.69 3.49
CA LEU A 19 -9.80 25.07 2.72
C LEU A 19 -8.84 24.28 3.61
N ASN A 20 -8.63 24.71 4.86
CA ASN A 20 -7.83 23.96 5.82
C ASN A 20 -8.55 22.67 6.28
N GLU A 21 -9.88 22.71 6.44
CA GLU A 21 -10.69 21.51 6.72
C GLU A 21 -10.69 20.53 5.56
N LEU A 22 -10.80 21.02 4.32
CA LEU A 22 -10.70 20.19 3.12
C LEU A 22 -9.34 19.49 3.06
N ARG A 23 -8.25 20.23 3.28
CA ARG A 23 -6.91 19.67 3.38
C ARG A 23 -6.81 18.60 4.46
N ALA A 24 -7.35 18.86 5.66
CA ALA A 24 -7.33 17.89 6.75
C ALA A 24 -8.08 16.60 6.40
N SER A 25 -9.23 16.73 5.75
CA SER A 25 -10.02 15.59 5.28
C SER A 25 -9.29 14.80 4.19
N LEU A 26 -8.64 15.48 3.24
CA LEU A 26 -7.81 14.84 2.22
C LEU A 26 -6.62 14.09 2.82
N ASN A 27 -5.91 14.70 3.78
CA ASN A 27 -4.78 14.04 4.45
C ASN A 27 -5.22 12.82 5.27
N ARG A 28 -6.40 12.86 5.91
CA ARG A 28 -6.99 11.69 6.58
C ARG A 28 -7.35 10.57 5.60
N LEU A 29 -7.85 10.92 4.41
CA LEU A 29 -8.11 9.94 3.36
C LEU A 29 -6.81 9.27 2.90
N LEU A 30 -5.75 10.05 2.66
CA LEU A 30 -4.43 9.52 2.28
C LEU A 30 -3.84 8.62 3.35
N GLU A 31 -3.96 8.99 4.63
CA GLU A 31 -3.55 8.16 5.76
C GLU A 31 -4.34 6.84 5.85
N LEU A 32 -5.65 6.88 5.60
CA LEU A 32 -6.46 5.66 5.53
C LEU A 32 -6.02 4.75 4.37
N LEU A 33 -5.73 5.30 3.20
CA LEU A 33 -5.25 4.52 2.05
C LEU A 33 -3.88 3.91 2.32
N GLU A 34 -2.95 4.68 2.90
CA GLU A 34 -1.62 4.21 3.26
C GLU A 34 -1.66 3.05 4.26
N THR A 35 -2.47 3.18 5.32
CA THR A 35 -2.55 2.17 6.39
C THR A 35 -3.37 0.94 5.98
N LYS A 36 -4.44 1.10 5.19
CA LYS A 36 -5.29 -0.02 4.78
C LYS A 36 -4.77 -0.74 3.55
N ILE A 37 -4.08 -0.05 2.65
CA ILE A 37 -3.65 -0.63 1.39
C ILE A 37 -2.13 -0.76 1.38
N THR A 38 -1.42 0.34 1.11
CA THR A 38 0.05 0.41 0.98
C THR A 38 0.50 1.86 0.92
N ALA A 39 1.76 2.15 1.25
CA ALA A 39 2.35 3.45 0.95
C ALA A 39 2.63 3.64 -0.56
N ASP A 40 2.93 2.57 -1.30
CA ASP A 40 3.32 2.59 -2.71
C ASP A 40 2.64 1.46 -3.47
N LEU A 41 1.59 1.82 -4.21
CA LEU A 41 0.82 0.87 -5.02
C LEU A 41 1.66 0.10 -6.03
N ASN A 42 2.73 0.69 -6.57
CA ASN A 42 3.52 0.02 -7.60
C ASN A 42 4.26 -1.20 -7.04
N LYS A 43 4.68 -1.15 -5.77
CA LYS A 43 5.28 -2.30 -5.10
C LYS A 43 4.26 -3.41 -4.92
N LEU A 44 3.07 -3.06 -4.44
CA LEU A 44 1.98 -4.03 -4.25
C LEU A 44 1.57 -4.69 -5.57
N ASP A 45 1.45 -3.90 -6.64
CA ASP A 45 1.16 -4.42 -7.99
C ASP A 45 2.25 -5.37 -8.47
N SER A 46 3.54 -5.03 -8.28
CA SER A 46 4.65 -5.90 -8.70
C SER A 46 4.63 -7.27 -8.03
N VAL A 47 4.22 -7.35 -6.77
CA VAL A 47 4.07 -8.64 -6.05
C VAL A 47 2.92 -9.44 -6.62
N PHE A 48 1.77 -8.81 -6.91
CA PHE A 48 0.64 -9.53 -7.49
C PHE A 48 0.89 -9.96 -8.94
N GLU A 49 1.66 -9.22 -9.73
CA GLU A 49 2.12 -9.66 -11.05
C GLU A 49 3.04 -10.89 -10.92
N SER A 50 4.00 -10.88 -9.99
CA SER A 50 4.83 -12.06 -9.69
C SER A 50 3.99 -13.28 -9.32
N TYR A 51 2.95 -13.09 -8.49
CA TYR A 51 2.06 -14.18 -8.09
C TYR A 51 1.24 -14.70 -9.27
N ARG A 52 0.87 -13.84 -10.23
CA ARG A 52 0.19 -14.26 -11.47
C ARG A 52 1.09 -15.14 -12.33
N ASP A 53 2.39 -14.86 -12.34
CA ASP A 53 3.41 -15.67 -13.02
C ASP A 53 3.84 -16.92 -12.21
N SER A 54 3.10 -17.26 -11.15
CA SER A 54 3.35 -18.38 -10.24
C SER A 54 4.67 -18.29 -9.44
N ASP A 55 5.30 -17.12 -9.42
CA ASP A 55 6.41 -16.82 -8.52
C ASP A 55 5.87 -16.21 -7.21
N PHE A 56 5.74 -17.06 -6.20
CA PHE A 56 5.28 -16.67 -4.86
C PHE A 56 6.43 -16.33 -3.91
N THR A 57 7.64 -16.05 -4.42
CA THR A 57 8.82 -15.76 -3.58
C THR A 57 9.06 -14.28 -3.33
N ILE A 58 8.48 -13.40 -4.15
CA ILE A 58 8.62 -11.95 -4.03
C ILE A 58 7.86 -11.40 -2.82
N ARG A 59 8.48 -10.47 -2.09
CA ARG A 59 7.93 -9.85 -0.88
C ARG A 59 8.09 -8.33 -0.92
N ILE A 60 7.21 -7.66 -0.18
CA ILE A 60 7.33 -6.25 0.13
C ILE A 60 8.13 -6.10 1.42
N ASP A 61 9.24 -5.37 1.36
CA ASP A 61 10.05 -5.03 2.54
C ASP A 61 9.37 -3.95 3.38
N ASP A 62 9.47 -4.06 4.72
CA ASP A 62 8.85 -3.15 5.70
C ASP A 62 7.36 -2.85 5.38
N PRO A 63 6.49 -3.89 5.32
CA PRO A 63 5.09 -3.71 4.94
C PRO A 63 4.36 -2.90 6.02
N LYS A 64 3.77 -1.78 5.63
CA LYS A 64 3.04 -0.85 6.52
C LYS A 64 1.55 -0.90 6.30
N GLY A 65 1.13 -1.16 5.06
CA GLY A 65 -0.25 -1.31 4.67
C GLY A 65 -0.77 -2.72 4.96
N HIS A 66 -2.04 -2.83 5.36
CA HIS A 66 -2.65 -4.13 5.63
C HIS A 66 -2.58 -5.08 4.43
N MET A 67 -2.78 -4.58 3.20
CA MET A 67 -2.72 -5.41 1.99
C MET A 67 -1.30 -5.91 1.69
N GLU A 68 -0.27 -5.13 2.01
CA GLU A 68 1.13 -5.57 1.86
C GLU A 68 1.45 -6.75 2.78
N VAL A 69 1.04 -6.63 4.05
CA VAL A 69 1.20 -7.71 5.03
C VAL A 69 0.46 -8.96 4.58
N THR A 70 -0.78 -8.82 4.12
CA THR A 70 -1.58 -9.94 3.61
C THR A 70 -0.94 -10.57 2.38
N ALA A 71 -0.44 -9.79 1.43
CA ALA A 71 0.22 -10.31 0.23
C ALA A 71 1.45 -11.15 0.58
N ASN A 72 2.30 -10.68 1.50
CA ASN A 72 3.47 -11.43 1.98
C ASN A 72 3.05 -12.75 2.65
N LEU A 73 2.05 -12.72 3.54
CA LEU A 73 1.54 -13.92 4.22
C LEU A 73 1.00 -14.96 3.23
N LEU A 74 0.27 -14.52 2.20
CA LEU A 74 -0.21 -15.40 1.14
C LEU A 74 0.94 -16.04 0.37
N GLY A 75 1.96 -15.26 0.01
CA GLY A 75 3.15 -15.79 -0.66
C GLY A 75 3.87 -16.85 0.18
N ASP A 76 3.98 -16.63 1.49
CA ASP A 76 4.62 -17.56 2.41
C ASP A 76 3.87 -18.88 2.51
N GLU A 77 2.55 -18.84 2.70
CA GLU A 77 1.73 -20.05 2.79
C GLU A 77 1.71 -20.82 1.46
N ILE A 78 1.61 -20.15 0.32
CA ILE A 78 1.66 -20.82 -0.99
C ILE A 78 3.03 -21.47 -1.22
N THR A 79 4.12 -20.74 -0.94
CA THR A 79 5.49 -21.27 -1.07
C THR A 79 5.68 -22.51 -0.20
N LYS A 80 5.17 -22.48 1.03
CA LYS A 80 5.20 -23.62 1.95
C LYS A 80 4.40 -24.80 1.42
N MET A 81 3.19 -24.58 0.90
CA MET A 81 2.39 -25.65 0.27
C MET A 81 3.12 -26.30 -0.91
N LEU A 82 3.83 -25.52 -1.73
CA LEU A 82 4.60 -26.03 -2.87
C LEU A 82 5.84 -26.83 -2.45
N LYS A 83 6.53 -26.43 -1.38
CA LYS A 83 7.71 -27.13 -0.85
C LYS A 83 7.39 -28.44 -0.11
N GLN A 84 6.14 -28.61 0.31
CA GLN A 84 5.66 -29.81 0.99
C GLN A 84 5.17 -30.91 0.02
N ARG A 85 5.20 -30.65 -1.29
CA ARG A 85 4.96 -31.63 -2.34
C ARG A 85 6.26 -32.26 -2.79
#